data_AF-A0A9W9YG45-F1
#
_entry.id   AF-A0A9W9YG45-F1
#
_cell.length_a   1.000
_cell.length_b   1.000
_cell.length_c   1.000
_cell.angle_alpha   90.00
_cell.angle_beta   90.00
_cell.angle_gamma   90.00
#
_symmetry.space_group_name_H-M   'P 1'
#
loop_
_entity.id
_entity.type
_entity.pdbx_description
1 polymer ?
#
loop_
_entity_poly.entity_id
_entity_poly.type
_entity_poly.pdbx_seq_one_letter_code
_entity_poly.pdbx_strand_id
1 'polypeptide(L)'
;MEKRITTKPTSAFTVTKERSVAGPSVVMDEQQPSTSSAAVNSDDKDKNLASFWVPSLTPQAKPTLLKKPDTKTYCPMSGKQLRIKDLIPVKLTAIDDGDDRPMVAKSERYKCAVTHDALGNSVPCAVLKNTGHVVTMDCIERLIKKDMLCPFTGAKLKESDIIPLQRGGTGFAGSGVQLEAKKAGPVLQA
;
A
#
# COMPACT_ATOMS: atom_id res chain seq x y z
N MET A 1 -11.44 -11.65 -24.79
CA MET A 1 -11.11 -13.06 -24.48
C MET A 1 -9.90 -13.05 -23.55
N GLU A 2 -10.13 -13.03 -22.24
CA GLU A 2 -9.06 -12.88 -21.24
C GLU A 2 -8.63 -14.26 -20.74
N LYS A 3 -7.33 -14.58 -20.90
CA LYS A 3 -6.75 -15.85 -20.46
C LYS A 3 -6.56 -15.82 -18.95
N ARG A 4 -7.44 -16.52 -18.23
CA ARG A 4 -7.46 -16.67 -16.77
C ARG A 4 -6.27 -17.55 -16.34
N ILE A 5 -5.33 -16.99 -15.59
CA ILE A 5 -4.20 -17.74 -15.02
C ILE A 5 -4.73 -18.48 -13.80
N THR A 6 -5.03 -19.77 -13.97
CA THR A 6 -5.34 -20.68 -12.87
C THR A 6 -4.09 -21.47 -12.53
N THR A 7 -3.60 -21.34 -11.31
CA THR A 7 -2.59 -22.27 -10.76
C THR A 7 -3.30 -23.58 -10.48
N LYS A 8 -3.36 -24.47 -11.48
CA LYS A 8 -3.86 -25.83 -11.27
C LYS A 8 -2.85 -26.55 -10.36
N PRO A 9 -3.26 -27.14 -9.23
CA PRO A 9 -2.38 -28.01 -8.47
C PRO A 9 -2.04 -29.22 -9.34
N THR A 10 -0.74 -29.46 -9.55
CA THR A 10 -0.23 -30.61 -10.29
C THR A 10 -0.63 -31.88 -9.57
N SER A 11 -1.50 -32.69 -10.17
CA SER A 11 -1.90 -34.02 -9.67
C SER A 11 -0.75 -35.01 -9.90
N ALA A 12 0.33 -34.88 -9.14
CA ALA A 12 1.49 -35.78 -9.21
C ALA A 12 1.32 -37.04 -8.34
N PHE A 13 0.29 -37.09 -7.49
CA PHE A 13 0.12 -38.18 -6.51
C PHE A 13 -1.32 -38.71 -6.51
N THR A 14 -1.67 -39.50 -7.53
CA THR A 14 -2.82 -40.40 -7.46
C THR A 14 -2.33 -41.81 -7.76
N VAL A 15 -2.27 -42.66 -6.74
CA VAL A 15 -2.00 -44.10 -6.90
C VAL A 15 -3.27 -44.74 -7.49
N THR A 16 -3.23 -45.08 -8.77
CA THR A 16 -4.31 -45.81 -9.44
C THR A 16 -4.26 -47.28 -9.02
N LYS A 17 -5.29 -47.75 -8.31
CA LYS A 17 -5.45 -49.16 -7.93
C LYS A 17 -6.38 -49.84 -8.92
N GLU A 18 -5.82 -50.63 -9.85
CA GLU A 18 -6.60 -51.47 -10.77
C GLU A 18 -6.34 -52.96 -10.50
N ARG A 19 -7.41 -53.78 -10.59
CA ARG A 19 -7.49 -55.18 -10.17
C ARG A 19 -8.03 -56.03 -11.32
N SER A 20 -7.29 -57.04 -11.77
CA SER A 20 -7.73 -58.32 -12.43
C SER A 20 -6.56 -58.92 -13.25
N VAL A 21 -6.37 -60.21 -13.55
CA VAL A 21 -6.78 -61.57 -13.11
C VAL A 21 -5.78 -62.55 -13.80
N ALA A 22 -5.47 -63.70 -13.15
CA ALA A 22 -4.90 -64.98 -13.67
C ALA A 22 -3.40 -65.09 -14.08
N GLY A 23 -2.72 -66.12 -13.55
CA GLY A 23 -1.30 -66.50 -13.78
C GLY A 23 -1.07 -67.46 -14.99
N PRO A 24 0.07 -68.21 -15.11
CA PRO A 24 0.95 -68.70 -14.03
C PRO A 24 2.49 -68.59 -14.22
N SER A 25 3.19 -68.83 -13.09
CA SER A 25 4.53 -69.42 -12.87
C SER A 25 5.80 -68.79 -13.50
N VAL A 26 6.58 -68.08 -12.68
CA VAL A 26 8.04 -68.31 -12.52
C VAL A 26 8.51 -67.78 -11.15
N VAL A 27 9.36 -68.57 -10.48
CA VAL A 27 10.03 -68.30 -9.21
C VAL A 27 11.13 -67.26 -9.36
N MET A 28 11.14 -66.18 -8.58
CA MET A 28 12.36 -65.46 -8.14
C MET A 28 12.10 -64.74 -6.81
N ASP A 29 13.06 -64.90 -5.91
CA ASP A 29 13.18 -64.37 -4.55
C ASP A 29 13.68 -62.91 -4.60
N GLU A 30 12.97 -61.95 -4.01
CA GLU A 30 13.58 -60.69 -3.55
C GLU A 30 12.73 -59.97 -2.48
N GLN A 31 13.43 -59.43 -1.48
CA GLN A 31 12.95 -58.93 -0.18
C GLN A 31 11.78 -57.94 -0.19
N GLN A 32 10.76 -58.24 0.62
CA GLN A 32 9.65 -57.37 0.98
C GLN A 32 9.99 -56.58 2.26
N PRO A 33 9.95 -55.23 2.30
CA PRO A 33 9.98 -54.51 3.56
C PRO A 33 8.61 -54.64 4.25
N SER A 34 8.62 -55.12 5.48
CA SER A 34 7.46 -55.29 6.33
C SER A 34 6.75 -53.95 6.59
N THR A 35 5.66 -53.68 5.88
CA THR A 35 4.66 -52.72 6.36
C THR A 35 3.55 -53.54 7.02
N SER A 36 3.54 -53.55 8.35
CA SER A 36 2.49 -54.14 9.15
C SER A 36 1.12 -53.62 8.69
N SER A 37 0.34 -54.48 8.06
CA SER A 37 -1.08 -54.27 7.83
C SER A 37 -1.81 -54.39 9.17
N ALA A 38 -1.82 -53.31 9.93
CA ALA A 38 -2.76 -53.16 11.03
C ALA A 38 -4.15 -52.97 10.42
N ALA A 39 -4.88 -54.09 10.32
CA ALA A 39 -6.33 -54.06 10.20
C ALA A 39 -6.87 -53.45 11.49
N VAL A 40 -7.26 -52.18 11.43
CA VAL A 40 -8.12 -51.54 12.43
C VAL A 40 -9.39 -51.11 11.72
N ASN A 41 -10.43 -51.89 11.95
CA ASN A 41 -11.80 -51.44 11.81
C ASN A 41 -12.02 -50.38 12.91
N SER A 42 -12.28 -49.13 12.54
CA SER A 42 -12.86 -48.15 13.47
C SER A 42 -13.53 -47.00 12.72
N ASP A 43 -14.77 -46.80 13.11
CA ASP A 43 -15.74 -45.81 12.66
C ASP A 43 -15.22 -44.37 12.65
N ASP A 44 -15.66 -43.62 11.62
CA ASP A 44 -15.89 -42.16 11.42
C ASP A 44 -15.18 -41.06 12.25
N LYS A 45 -14.30 -41.35 13.21
CA LYS A 45 -13.58 -40.38 14.05
C LYS A 45 -12.18 -40.03 13.52
N ASP A 46 -11.62 -40.83 12.60
CA ASP A 46 -10.32 -40.55 11.99
C ASP A 46 -10.36 -39.42 10.93
N LYS A 47 -11.57 -38.97 10.56
CA LYS A 47 -11.78 -37.80 9.70
C LYS A 47 -11.59 -36.47 10.44
N ASN A 48 -11.41 -36.50 11.77
CA ASN A 48 -11.29 -35.31 12.61
C ASN A 48 -10.07 -35.39 13.55
N LEU A 49 -8.95 -35.91 13.05
CA LEU A 49 -7.65 -35.61 13.65
C LEU A 49 -7.05 -34.42 12.91
N ALA A 50 -6.59 -33.41 13.66
CA ALA A 50 -5.85 -32.26 13.14
C ALA A 50 -4.41 -32.65 12.74
N SER A 51 -4.26 -33.71 11.95
CA SER A 51 -2.97 -34.18 11.46
C SER A 51 -2.61 -33.45 10.17
N PHE A 52 -1.97 -32.30 10.32
CA PHE A 52 -1.43 -31.49 9.23
C PHE A 52 -0.47 -32.25 8.30
N TRP A 53 0.17 -33.32 8.79
CA TRP A 53 1.15 -34.11 8.04
C TRP A 53 0.54 -35.21 7.16
N VAL A 54 -0.76 -35.49 7.27
CA VAL A 54 -1.45 -36.47 6.43
C VAL A 54 -1.93 -35.77 5.15
N PRO A 55 -1.43 -36.13 3.95
CA PRO A 55 -1.77 -35.45 2.70
C PRO A 55 -3.28 -35.37 2.40
N SER A 56 -4.08 -36.29 2.95
CA SER A 56 -5.54 -36.31 2.83
C SER A 56 -6.27 -35.33 3.75
N LEU A 57 -5.62 -34.88 4.83
CA LEU A 57 -6.16 -33.98 5.86
C LEU A 57 -5.47 -32.61 5.86
N THR A 58 -4.45 -32.40 5.02
CA THR A 58 -3.88 -31.07 4.79
C THR A 58 -4.99 -30.14 4.29
N PRO A 59 -5.17 -28.94 4.88
CA PRO A 59 -6.05 -27.94 4.32
C PRO A 59 -5.50 -27.54 2.95
N GLN A 60 -6.03 -28.15 1.89
CA GLN A 60 -5.74 -27.76 0.52
C GLN A 60 -6.05 -26.27 0.40
N ALA A 61 -5.05 -25.47 0.07
CA ALA A 61 -5.23 -24.04 -0.13
C ALA A 61 -6.31 -23.87 -1.19
N LYS A 62 -7.49 -23.37 -0.77
CA LYS A 62 -8.57 -23.07 -1.70
C LYS A 62 -7.97 -22.20 -2.81
N PRO A 63 -8.21 -22.51 -4.09
CA PRO A 63 -7.63 -21.75 -5.19
C PRO A 63 -8.10 -20.29 -5.08
N THR A 64 -7.26 -19.44 -4.49
CA THR A 64 -7.57 -18.04 -4.28
C THR A 64 -7.63 -17.39 -5.65
N LEU A 65 -8.79 -16.83 -6.00
CA LEU A 65 -8.93 -16.02 -7.20
C LEU A 65 -8.07 -14.77 -7.04
N LEU A 66 -6.86 -14.82 -7.57
CA LEU A 66 -5.95 -13.68 -7.64
C LEU A 66 -6.62 -12.59 -8.47
N LYS A 67 -7.02 -11.50 -7.82
CA LYS A 67 -7.49 -10.30 -8.49
C LYS A 67 -6.29 -9.67 -9.19
N LYS A 68 -6.46 -9.30 -10.46
CA LYS A 68 -5.43 -8.56 -11.19
C LYS A 68 -5.06 -7.31 -10.37
N PRO A 69 -3.77 -7.03 -10.17
CA PRO A 69 -3.36 -5.81 -9.50
C PRO A 69 -3.93 -4.61 -10.27
N ASP A 70 -4.38 -3.60 -9.52
CA ASP A 70 -4.86 -2.37 -10.14
C ASP A 70 -3.73 -1.70 -10.93
N THR A 71 -4.06 -1.22 -12.12
CA THR A 71 -3.11 -0.53 -13.00
C THR A 71 -2.99 0.96 -12.65
N LYS A 72 -3.84 1.46 -11.76
CA LYS A 72 -3.89 2.86 -11.34
C LYS A 72 -2.87 3.13 -10.24
N THR A 73 -2.16 4.24 -10.38
CA THR A 73 -1.26 4.77 -9.35
C THR A 73 -2.05 5.60 -8.34
N TYR A 74 -1.81 5.35 -7.05
CA TYR A 74 -2.49 6.03 -5.94
C TYR A 74 -1.52 6.88 -5.12
N CYS A 75 -2.02 7.97 -4.54
CA CYS A 75 -1.26 8.82 -3.64
C CYS A 75 -1.05 8.11 -2.30
N PRO A 76 0.20 8.01 -1.78
CA PRO A 76 0.47 7.30 -0.52
C PRO A 76 -0.15 7.98 0.70
N MET A 77 -0.39 9.30 0.64
CA MET A 77 -0.96 10.06 1.76
C MET A 77 -2.49 10.13 1.73
N SER A 78 -3.11 10.09 0.54
CA SER A 78 -4.56 10.33 0.41
C SER A 78 -5.35 9.16 -0.21
N GLY A 79 -4.67 8.14 -0.74
CA GLY A 79 -5.30 7.02 -1.44
C GLY A 79 -6.03 7.42 -2.74
N LYS A 80 -5.94 8.68 -3.18
CA LYS A 80 -6.57 9.16 -4.42
C LYS A 80 -5.76 8.75 -5.64
N GLN A 81 -6.43 8.50 -6.76
CA GLN A 81 -5.77 8.19 -8.03
C GLN A 81 -4.94 9.40 -8.50
N LEU A 82 -3.66 9.18 -8.79
CA LEU A 82 -2.75 10.20 -9.32
C LEU A 82 -2.66 10.07 -10.84
N ARG A 83 -2.86 11.19 -11.54
CA ARG A 83 -2.59 11.30 -12.98
C ARG A 83 -1.57 12.41 -13.19
N ILE A 84 -0.74 12.28 -14.22
CA ILE A 84 0.31 13.25 -14.54
C ILE A 84 -0.26 14.67 -14.73
N LYS A 85 -1.47 14.78 -15.31
CA LYS A 85 -2.18 16.05 -15.52
C LYS A 85 -2.60 16.76 -14.22
N ASP A 86 -2.75 16.01 -13.14
CA ASP A 86 -3.16 16.53 -11.84
C ASP A 86 -1.94 16.92 -10.97
N LEU A 87 -0.71 16.61 -11.44
CA LEU A 87 0.52 16.98 -10.76
C LEU A 87 0.91 18.40 -11.14
N ILE A 88 1.30 19.18 -10.14
CA ILE A 88 1.62 20.59 -10.29
C ILE A 88 3.06 20.78 -9.82
N PRO A 89 3.93 21.39 -10.64
CA PRO A 89 5.31 21.65 -10.23
C PRO A 89 5.31 22.72 -9.15
N VAL A 90 5.74 22.37 -7.94
CA VAL A 90 5.84 23.32 -6.83
C VAL A 90 7.16 24.07 -6.93
N LYS A 91 7.09 25.40 -7.06
CA LYS A 91 8.24 26.31 -7.12
C LYS A 91 8.37 27.05 -5.80
N LEU A 92 9.35 26.64 -5.00
CA LEU A 92 9.74 27.31 -3.77
C LEU A 92 10.81 28.35 -4.08
N THR A 93 10.57 29.61 -3.71
CA THR A 93 11.55 30.68 -3.88
C THR A 93 12.54 30.63 -2.72
N ALA A 94 13.83 30.41 -3.01
CA ALA A 94 14.88 30.42 -2.00
C ALA A 94 15.07 31.83 -1.42
N ILE A 95 15.47 31.90 -0.15
CA ILE A 95 15.90 33.16 0.46
C ILE A 95 17.30 33.50 -0.06
N ASP A 96 17.47 34.75 -0.45
CA ASP A 96 18.77 35.27 -0.88
C ASP A 96 19.48 35.88 0.33
N ASP A 97 19.87 35.02 1.25
CA ASP A 97 20.79 35.41 2.31
C ASP A 97 22.19 35.25 1.75
N GLY A 98 22.96 36.34 1.68
CA GLY A 98 24.36 36.37 1.24
C GLY A 98 25.33 35.55 2.12
N ASP A 99 24.79 34.64 2.92
CA ASP A 99 25.51 33.62 3.66
C ASP A 99 25.87 32.45 2.74
N ASP A 100 27.17 32.15 2.62
CA ASP A 100 27.72 30.99 1.92
C ASP A 100 27.41 29.62 2.59
N ARG A 101 26.58 29.62 3.65
CA ARG A 101 26.17 28.40 4.33
C ARG A 101 25.25 27.58 3.44
N PRO A 102 25.38 26.24 3.41
CA PRO A 102 24.50 25.39 2.62
C PRO A 102 23.06 25.56 3.08
N MET A 103 22.12 25.54 2.13
CA MET A 103 20.68 25.78 2.38
C MET A 103 20.11 24.90 3.51
N VAL A 104 20.66 23.72 3.75
CA VAL A 104 20.23 22.79 4.80
C VAL A 104 20.52 23.32 6.21
N ALA A 105 21.60 24.08 6.38
CA ALA A 105 22.01 24.64 7.67
C ALA A 105 21.31 25.97 8.00
N LYS A 106 20.65 26.61 7.02
CA LYS A 106 19.89 27.84 7.24
C LYS A 106 18.56 27.51 7.93
N SER A 107 18.25 28.26 8.99
CA SER A 107 16.98 28.15 9.72
C SER A 107 15.80 28.52 8.84
N GLU A 108 15.98 29.51 7.97
CA GLU A 108 15.01 29.99 7.01
C GLU A 108 15.55 29.69 5.60
N ARG A 109 14.79 28.95 4.80
CA ARG A 109 15.26 28.39 3.53
C ARG A 109 14.50 28.93 2.33
N TYR A 110 13.21 29.16 2.53
CA TYR A 110 12.29 29.55 1.48
C TYR A 110 11.47 30.75 1.94
N LYS A 111 11.11 31.60 0.97
CA LYS A 111 10.24 32.76 1.17
C LYS A 111 8.97 32.67 0.34
N CYS A 112 7.93 33.35 0.81
CA CYS A 112 6.71 33.59 0.07
C CYS A 112 7.04 34.32 -1.24
N ALA A 113 6.44 33.89 -2.34
CA ALA A 113 6.71 34.51 -3.64
C ALA A 113 6.15 35.94 -3.77
N VAL A 114 5.17 36.32 -2.93
CA VAL A 114 4.48 37.62 -3.00
C VAL A 114 4.98 38.58 -1.93
N THR A 115 4.94 38.17 -0.65
CA THR A 115 5.35 39.04 0.47
C THR A 115 6.82 38.94 0.82
N HIS A 116 7.53 37.95 0.28
CA HIS A 116 8.90 37.63 0.68
C HIS A 116 9.08 37.27 2.16
N ASP A 117 8.00 36.99 2.89
CA ASP A 117 8.07 36.46 4.26
C ASP A 117 8.69 35.06 4.29
N ALA A 118 9.48 34.77 5.32
CA ALA A 118 10.07 33.45 5.50
C ALA A 118 8.99 32.37 5.73
N LEU A 119 9.11 31.25 5.00
CA LEU A 119 8.22 30.09 5.13
C LEU A 119 8.73 29.17 6.23
N GLY A 120 8.09 29.25 7.40
CA GLY A 120 8.32 28.35 8.53
C GLY A 120 7.19 27.32 8.72
N ASN A 121 7.40 26.34 9.61
CA ASN A 121 6.37 25.33 9.92
C ASN A 121 5.11 25.93 10.58
N SER A 122 5.27 27.05 11.28
CA SER A 122 4.16 27.75 11.95
C SER A 122 3.24 28.45 10.96
N VAL A 123 3.79 28.93 9.84
CA VAL A 123 3.07 29.75 8.86
C VAL A 123 2.27 28.83 7.93
N PRO A 124 0.93 28.94 7.92
CA PRO A 124 0.12 28.17 6.99
C PRO A 124 0.36 28.66 5.56
N CYS A 125 0.63 27.73 4.65
CA CYS A 125 1.00 28.02 3.26
C CYS A 125 0.03 27.33 2.29
N ALA A 126 -0.10 27.87 1.09
CA ALA A 126 -0.81 27.23 -0.02
C ALA A 126 -0.04 27.37 -1.33
N VAL A 127 -0.34 26.48 -2.27
CA VAL A 127 0.18 26.51 -3.63
C VAL A 127 -0.91 26.98 -4.58
N LEU A 128 -0.56 27.88 -5.49
CA LEU A 128 -1.43 28.27 -6.59
C LEU A 128 -1.26 27.31 -7.76
N LYS A 129 -2.34 26.68 -8.23
CA LYS A 129 -2.25 25.66 -9.30
C LYS A 129 -1.66 26.17 -10.62
N ASN A 130 -2.00 27.41 -10.99
CA ASN A 130 -1.65 27.97 -12.30
C ASN A 130 -0.14 28.19 -12.46
N THR A 131 0.53 28.62 -11.40
CA THR A 131 1.94 29.01 -11.44
C THR A 131 2.86 28.08 -10.64
N GLY A 132 2.30 27.34 -9.69
CA GLY A 132 3.05 26.46 -8.79
C GLY A 132 3.79 27.21 -7.68
N HIS A 133 3.60 28.53 -7.55
CA HIS A 133 4.25 29.32 -6.49
C HIS A 133 3.61 29.07 -5.13
N VAL A 134 4.45 29.05 -4.09
CA VAL A 134 4.02 28.92 -2.70
C VAL A 134 3.82 30.30 -2.09
N VAL A 135 2.66 30.48 -1.47
CA VAL A 135 2.18 31.74 -0.92
C VAL A 135 1.62 31.47 0.49
N THR A 136 1.75 32.42 1.42
CA THR A 136 1.15 32.29 2.76
C THR A 136 -0.37 32.40 2.69
N MET A 137 -1.08 31.75 3.62
CA MET A 137 -2.54 31.86 3.69
C MET A 137 -2.99 33.30 3.94
N ASP A 138 -2.23 34.09 4.68
CA ASP A 138 -2.53 35.50 4.93
C ASP A 138 -2.55 36.33 3.63
N CYS A 139 -1.60 36.06 2.72
CA CYS A 139 -1.60 36.68 1.39
C CYS A 139 -2.82 36.27 0.58
N ILE A 140 -3.22 35.00 0.67
CA ILE A 140 -4.38 34.49 -0.03
C ILE A 140 -5.64 35.19 0.47
N GLU A 141 -5.79 35.33 1.78
CA GLU A 141 -6.97 35.94 2.40
C GLU A 141 -7.05 37.45 2.16
N ARG A 142 -5.94 38.16 2.26
CA ARG A 142 -5.91 39.61 2.19
C ARG A 142 -5.85 40.17 0.77
N LEU A 143 -5.18 39.48 -0.16
CA LEU A 143 -4.97 39.93 -1.53
C LEU A 143 -5.77 39.06 -2.52
N ILE A 144 -5.48 37.76 -2.58
CA ILE A 144 -5.98 36.90 -3.67
C ILE A 144 -7.49 36.68 -3.60
N LYS A 145 -8.09 36.54 -2.42
CA LYS A 145 -9.54 36.35 -2.27
C LYS A 145 -10.35 37.59 -2.68
N LYS A 146 -9.76 38.80 -2.65
CA LYS A 146 -10.47 40.03 -3.04
C LYS A 146 -10.59 40.15 -4.55
N ASP A 147 -9.48 39.92 -5.24
CA ASP A 147 -9.40 40.13 -6.69
C ASP A 147 -9.62 38.84 -7.48
N MET A 148 -9.50 37.67 -6.84
CA MET A 148 -9.54 36.32 -7.44
C MET A 148 -8.65 36.20 -8.69
N LEU A 149 -7.48 36.84 -8.62
CA LEU A 149 -6.50 36.93 -9.68
C LEU A 149 -5.12 36.48 -9.19
N CYS A 150 -4.33 35.91 -10.10
CA CYS A 150 -2.96 35.51 -9.81
C CYS A 150 -2.05 36.74 -9.76
N PRO A 151 -1.25 36.94 -8.71
CA PRO A 151 -0.36 38.12 -8.61
C PRO A 151 0.76 38.13 -9.66
N PHE A 152 1.12 36.98 -10.24
CA PHE A 152 2.23 36.89 -11.21
C PHE A 152 1.80 36.92 -12.67
N THR A 153 0.63 36.37 -12.97
CA THR A 153 0.15 36.17 -14.36
C THR A 153 -1.14 36.91 -14.66
N GLY A 154 -1.82 37.47 -13.66
CA GLY A 154 -3.14 38.09 -13.84
C GLY A 154 -4.24 37.12 -14.27
N ALA A 155 -3.99 35.81 -14.26
CA ALA A 155 -5.00 34.81 -14.59
C ALA A 155 -6.07 34.74 -13.48
N LYS A 156 -7.33 34.53 -13.84
CA LYS A 156 -8.42 34.31 -12.88
C LYS A 156 -8.20 33.00 -12.12
N LEU A 157 -8.28 33.04 -10.80
CA LEU A 157 -8.21 31.87 -9.92
C LEU A 157 -9.60 31.47 -9.46
N LYS A 158 -9.80 30.17 -9.27
CA LYS A 158 -10.91 29.63 -8.51
C LYS A 158 -10.44 29.19 -7.13
N GLU A 159 -11.36 29.06 -6.19
CA GLU A 159 -11.06 28.53 -4.84
C GLU A 159 -10.48 27.11 -4.91
N SER A 160 -10.92 26.32 -5.91
CA SER A 160 -10.35 25.00 -6.20
C SER A 160 -8.88 25.02 -6.60
N ASP A 161 -8.36 26.16 -7.04
CA ASP A 161 -6.99 26.33 -7.54
C ASP A 161 -6.02 26.77 -6.45
N ILE A 162 -6.52 26.92 -5.22
CA ILE A 162 -5.76 27.17 -4.02
C ILE A 162 -5.65 25.84 -3.29
N ILE A 163 -4.44 25.26 -3.27
CA ILE A 163 -4.19 24.01 -2.55
C ILE A 163 -3.49 24.35 -1.23
N PRO A 164 -4.19 24.29 -0.08
CA PRO A 164 -3.55 24.49 1.21
C PRO A 164 -2.56 23.35 1.46
N LEU A 165 -1.32 23.71 1.77
CA LEU A 165 -0.30 22.76 2.17
C LEU A 165 -0.57 22.29 3.59
N GLN A 166 -0.49 20.99 3.79
CA GLN A 166 -0.55 20.43 5.12
C GLN A 166 0.75 20.76 5.86
N ARG A 167 0.61 21.16 7.13
CA ARG A 167 1.77 21.37 7.99
C ARG A 167 2.48 20.03 8.20
N GLY A 168 3.79 20.09 8.42
CA GLY A 168 4.59 18.91 8.70
C GLY A 168 4.49 18.54 10.18
N GLY A 169 4.17 17.28 10.45
CA GLY A 169 4.32 16.67 11.76
C GLY A 169 5.68 15.98 11.88
N THR A 170 6.14 15.75 13.12
CA THR A 170 7.28 14.84 13.33
C THR A 170 6.85 13.44 12.91
N GLY A 171 7.73 12.67 12.25
CA GLY A 171 7.42 11.48 11.44
C GLY A 171 6.68 10.30 12.10
N PHE A 172 6.19 10.45 13.33
CA PHE A 172 5.37 9.48 14.05
C PHE A 172 3.92 9.96 14.29
N ALA A 173 3.67 11.27 14.28
CA ALA A 173 2.35 11.85 14.51
C ALA A 173 1.99 12.79 13.36
N GLY A 174 0.88 12.51 12.67
CA GLY A 174 0.32 13.47 11.72
C GLY A 174 0.03 14.78 12.42
N SER A 175 0.53 15.90 11.89
CA SER A 175 0.12 17.22 12.40
C SER A 175 -1.19 17.61 11.74
N GLY A 176 -2.24 17.79 12.55
CA GLY A 176 -3.51 18.33 12.09
C GLY A 176 -4.65 17.31 12.06
N VAL A 177 -5.56 17.51 13.00
CA VAL A 177 -7.02 17.22 13.01
C VAL A 177 -7.52 15.81 13.37
N GLN A 178 -6.73 14.72 13.38
CA GLN A 178 -7.17 13.48 14.07
C GLN A 178 -5.99 12.68 14.60
N LEU A 179 -5.62 12.94 15.86
CA LEU A 179 -4.76 12.05 16.62
C LEU A 179 -5.65 11.07 17.39
N GLU A 180 -5.76 9.85 16.89
CA GLU A 180 -6.46 8.77 17.57
C GLU A 180 -5.43 7.83 18.22
N ALA A 181 -5.43 7.78 19.55
CA ALA A 181 -4.62 6.83 20.30
C ALA A 181 -5.43 5.55 20.53
N LYS A 182 -5.04 4.44 19.90
CA LYS A 182 -5.66 3.13 20.13
C LYS A 182 -4.75 2.24 20.95
N LYS A 183 -5.19 1.87 22.16
CA LYS A 183 -4.50 0.92 23.03
C LYS A 183 -5.00 -0.50 22.73
N ALA A 184 -4.12 -1.40 22.35
CA ALA A 184 -4.42 -2.83 22.23
C ALA A 184 -3.74 -3.59 23.37
N GLY A 185 -4.51 -4.40 24.10
CA GLY A 185 -4.00 -5.33 25.11
C GLY A 185 -4.22 -6.78 24.66
N PRO A 186 -3.33 -7.72 25.01
CA PRO A 186 -3.55 -9.13 24.72
C PRO A 186 -4.72 -9.66 25.55
N VAL A 187 -5.68 -10.31 24.90
CA VAL A 187 -6.75 -11.07 25.55
C VAL A 187 -6.50 -12.54 25.22
N LEU A 188 -6.18 -13.34 26.22
CA LEU A 188 -6.18 -14.79 26.10
C LEU A 188 -7.63 -15.26 26.19
N GLN A 189 -8.12 -15.88 25.13
CA GLN A 189 -9.45 -16.47 25.09
C GLN A 189 -9.35 -17.84 25.77
N ALA A 190 -10.09 -18.01 26.87
CA ALA A 190 -10.18 -19.26 27.63
C ALA A 190 -11.02 -20.31 26.90
#